data_AF-A0A653DAI6-F1
#
_entry.id   AF-A0A653DAI6-F1
#
_cell.length_a   1.000
_cell.length_b   1.000
_cell.length_c   1.000
_cell.angle_alpha   90.00
_cell.angle_beta   90.00
_cell.angle_gamma   90.00
#
_symmetry.space_group_name_H-M   'P 1'
#
loop_
_entity.id
_entity.type
_entity.pdbx_description
1 polymer ?
#
loop_
_entity_poly.entity_id
_entity_poly.type
_entity_poly.pdbx_seq_one_letter_code
_entity_poly.pdbx_strand_id
1 'polypeptide(L)'
;MTEIEGSKFIERGAHKGKGIAVFTSGGDSQGMNAAVRSVVRMGIYLGCKVYFIREGYQGMVDGGSNIVEANWSSVSCIIHKGGTIIGSARCKDFREREGRLKAAKNLVENGITNLVVIGGDGSLTGADLFRQEWPSLLDELLKTNQITAEQREKYKFLQIAGLVGSIDNDFCGTDMTIGTDSALHRIIEAIDAIVSTAYSHQRTFIMEVMGRHCGYLALVAALTSEADYAFVPESPAPDNWQKKLCLKLEQERQAGQRLNIIIVSEGAIDRNGDPITAELVKKVVVDNLHQDTRVTVLGHVQRGGNPSAFDRILGSRMGAEAVMALMEADETTEPCVISLDGNQAVRVPLMECVKQTKAVAQAMADKEWEKAVALRGKSFMRNLETYKMLTRLKPPKDAFDEQGRGKVRFYVHFFIYNLNYVA
;
A
#
# COMPACT_ATOMS: atom_id res chain seq x y z
N MET A 1 -29.80 9.57 27.35
CA MET A 1 -28.50 9.51 26.64
C MET A 1 -28.50 10.67 25.68
N THR A 2 -27.68 11.68 25.95
CA THR A 2 -27.47 12.82 25.05
C THR A 2 -26.79 12.32 23.79
N GLU A 3 -27.44 12.49 22.64
CA GLU A 3 -26.84 12.25 21.34
C GLU A 3 -25.61 13.15 21.20
N ILE A 4 -24.46 12.55 20.94
CA ILE A 4 -23.25 13.29 20.59
C ILE A 4 -23.49 13.79 19.16
N GLU A 5 -23.52 15.10 18.95
CA GLU A 5 -23.63 15.70 17.60
C GLU A 5 -22.61 15.04 16.66
N GLY A 6 -23.10 14.46 15.56
CA GLY A 6 -22.28 13.73 14.58
C GLY A 6 -22.21 12.20 14.78
N SER A 7 -22.79 11.63 15.85
CA SER A 7 -22.87 10.18 16.00
C SER A 7 -24.09 9.60 15.26
N LYS A 8 -23.85 8.87 14.16
CA LYS A 8 -24.88 8.04 13.50
C LYS A 8 -25.06 6.76 14.30
N PHE A 9 -26.19 6.61 14.98
CA PHE A 9 -26.56 5.33 15.61
C PHE A 9 -27.06 4.37 14.53
N ILE A 10 -26.39 3.24 14.36
CA ILE A 10 -26.85 2.18 13.46
C ILE A 10 -27.39 1.04 14.28
N GLU A 11 -28.68 0.74 14.07
CA GLU A 11 -29.35 -0.34 14.75
C GLU A 11 -28.74 -1.70 14.34
N ARG A 12 -28.51 -2.55 15.34
CA ARG A 12 -28.03 -3.92 15.10
C ARG A 12 -29.02 -4.66 14.20
N GLY A 13 -28.54 -5.20 13.08
CA GLY A 13 -29.39 -5.93 12.14
C GLY A 13 -30.11 -5.06 11.11
N ALA A 14 -29.81 -3.76 11.01
CA ALA A 14 -30.42 -2.84 10.05
C ALA A 14 -30.34 -3.28 8.58
N HIS A 15 -29.43 -4.19 8.24
CA HIS A 15 -29.18 -4.67 6.88
C HIS A 15 -29.42 -6.18 6.72
N LYS A 16 -30.39 -6.71 7.49
CA LYS A 16 -30.74 -8.14 7.49
C LYS A 16 -30.94 -8.69 6.08
N GLY A 17 -30.16 -9.71 5.74
CA GLY A 17 -30.29 -10.45 4.48
C GLY A 17 -29.57 -9.85 3.27
N LYS A 18 -28.89 -8.70 3.39
CA LYS A 18 -27.96 -8.24 2.36
C LYS A 18 -26.74 -9.16 2.29
N GLY A 19 -26.32 -9.55 1.09
CA GLY A 19 -25.13 -10.38 0.86
C GLY A 19 -23.89 -9.53 0.62
N ILE A 20 -22.84 -9.76 1.43
CA ILE A 20 -21.51 -9.16 1.31
C ILE A 20 -20.50 -10.26 1.06
N ALA A 21 -19.55 -10.07 0.15
CA ALA A 21 -18.40 -10.95 0.04
C ALA A 21 -17.09 -10.19 0.18
N VAL A 22 -16.10 -10.82 0.81
CA VAL A 22 -14.74 -10.29 0.94
C VAL A 22 -13.75 -11.23 0.29
N PHE A 23 -12.81 -10.66 -0.47
CA PHE A 23 -11.74 -11.43 -1.09
C PHE A 23 -10.43 -10.65 -1.14
N THR A 24 -9.33 -11.39 -1.12
CA THR A 24 -7.98 -10.85 -1.31
C THR A 24 -7.49 -11.19 -2.71
N SER A 25 -6.89 -10.23 -3.40
CA SER A 25 -6.38 -10.42 -4.76
C SER A 25 -5.09 -9.64 -4.99
N GLY A 26 -4.14 -10.26 -5.68
CA GLY A 26 -2.80 -9.71 -5.90
C GLY A 26 -1.77 -10.28 -4.93
N GLY A 27 -0.64 -9.60 -4.78
CA GLY A 27 0.37 -9.97 -3.78
C GLY A 27 -0.19 -9.77 -2.37
N ASP A 28 0.05 -10.72 -1.48
CA ASP A 28 -0.36 -10.60 -0.09
C ASP A 28 0.46 -9.53 0.65
N SER A 29 -0.14 -9.02 1.72
CA SER A 29 0.50 -8.10 2.64
C SER A 29 0.00 -8.35 4.07
N GLN A 30 0.86 -8.08 5.05
CA GLN A 30 0.54 -8.30 6.45
C GLN A 30 -0.56 -7.31 6.88
N GLY A 31 -1.63 -7.82 7.49
CA GLY A 31 -2.77 -7.00 7.92
C GLY A 31 -4.04 -7.21 7.10
N MET A 32 -3.95 -7.89 5.95
CA MET A 32 -5.14 -8.31 5.17
C MET A 32 -6.12 -9.12 6.04
N ASN A 33 -5.61 -10.02 6.89
CA ASN A 33 -6.46 -10.78 7.83
C ASN A 33 -7.20 -9.90 8.85
N ALA A 34 -6.64 -8.75 9.24
CA ALA A 34 -7.32 -7.80 10.13
C ALA A 34 -8.49 -7.13 9.40
N ALA A 35 -8.30 -6.77 8.12
CA ALA A 35 -9.35 -6.25 7.27
C ALA A 35 -10.46 -7.28 7.00
N VAL A 36 -10.11 -8.50 6.58
CA VAL A 36 -11.07 -9.62 6.41
C VAL A 36 -11.87 -9.85 7.68
N ARG A 37 -11.19 -9.92 8.84
CA ARG A 37 -11.85 -10.10 10.14
C ARG A 37 -12.86 -8.99 10.42
N SER A 38 -12.50 -7.74 10.13
CA SER A 38 -13.35 -6.60 10.41
C SER A 38 -14.57 -6.56 9.50
N VAL A 39 -14.40 -6.83 8.21
CA VAL A 39 -15.50 -6.93 7.24
C VAL A 39 -16.52 -7.99 7.69
N VAL A 40 -16.05 -9.18 8.08
CA VAL A 40 -16.92 -10.25 8.57
C VAL A 40 -17.66 -9.84 9.84
N ARG A 41 -16.95 -9.34 10.84
CA ARG A 41 -17.58 -8.99 12.13
C ARG A 41 -18.55 -7.83 11.99
N MET A 42 -18.20 -6.79 11.24
CA MET A 42 -19.08 -5.64 11.01
C MET A 42 -20.29 -6.03 10.17
N GLY A 43 -20.09 -6.79 9.09
CA GLY A 43 -21.21 -7.27 8.26
C GLY A 43 -22.22 -8.10 9.06
N ILE A 44 -21.74 -9.07 9.86
CA ILE A 44 -22.61 -9.87 10.74
C ILE A 44 -23.29 -9.00 11.80
N TYR A 45 -22.58 -8.02 12.37
CA TYR A 45 -23.15 -7.09 13.35
C TYR A 45 -24.33 -6.29 12.77
N LEU A 46 -24.23 -5.89 11.50
CA LEU A 46 -25.30 -5.21 10.77
C LEU A 46 -26.40 -6.15 10.23
N GLY A 47 -26.28 -7.46 10.43
CA GLY A 47 -27.26 -8.47 10.00
C GLY A 47 -27.07 -9.01 8.58
N CYS A 48 -25.99 -8.64 7.91
CA CYS A 48 -25.67 -9.12 6.57
C CYS A 48 -25.25 -10.59 6.60
N LYS A 49 -25.46 -11.29 5.47
CA LYS A 49 -24.79 -12.56 5.20
C LYS A 49 -23.43 -12.25 4.59
N VAL A 50 -22.35 -12.66 5.24
CA VAL A 50 -20.99 -12.39 4.77
C VAL A 50 -20.37 -13.65 4.22
N TYR A 51 -19.69 -13.56 3.09
CA TYR A 51 -19.02 -14.67 2.42
C TYR A 51 -17.52 -14.39 2.25
N PHE A 52 -16.70 -15.42 2.39
CA PHE A 52 -15.36 -15.44 1.83
C PHE A 52 -15.42 -15.86 0.37
N ILE A 53 -14.61 -15.22 -0.47
CA ILE A 53 -14.24 -15.79 -1.76
C ILE A 53 -12.77 -16.17 -1.66
N ARG A 54 -12.50 -17.47 -1.70
CA ARG A 54 -11.15 -18.03 -1.60
C ARG A 54 -10.39 -17.82 -2.90
N GLU A 55 -9.06 -17.74 -2.81
CA GLU A 55 -8.17 -17.63 -3.98
C GLU A 55 -8.49 -16.45 -4.91
N GLY A 56 -9.05 -15.37 -4.36
CA GLY A 56 -9.35 -14.14 -5.07
C GLY A 56 -10.33 -14.31 -6.24
N TYR A 57 -10.00 -13.72 -7.39
CA TYR A 57 -10.84 -13.83 -8.58
C TYR A 57 -10.98 -15.26 -9.09
N GLN A 58 -9.99 -16.14 -8.85
CA GLN A 58 -10.10 -17.52 -9.33
C GLN A 58 -11.23 -18.24 -8.61
N GLY A 59 -11.29 -18.18 -7.28
CA GLY A 59 -12.40 -18.79 -6.56
C GLY A 59 -13.74 -18.11 -6.79
N MET A 60 -13.76 -16.84 -7.21
CA MET A 60 -14.98 -16.17 -7.68
C MET A 60 -15.53 -16.84 -8.94
N VAL A 61 -14.65 -17.16 -9.90
CA VAL A 61 -14.98 -17.86 -11.15
C VAL A 61 -15.36 -19.32 -10.88
N ASP A 62 -14.59 -20.01 -10.04
CA ASP A 62 -14.78 -21.42 -9.75
C ASP A 62 -16.07 -21.69 -8.96
N GLY A 63 -16.48 -20.75 -8.08
CA GLY A 63 -17.69 -20.88 -7.28
C GLY A 63 -17.63 -22.03 -6.27
N GLY A 64 -18.79 -22.59 -5.94
CA GLY A 64 -18.91 -23.78 -5.08
C GLY A 64 -18.20 -23.63 -3.74
N SER A 65 -17.27 -24.54 -3.42
CA SER A 65 -16.53 -24.54 -2.16
C SER A 65 -15.58 -23.35 -1.97
N ASN A 66 -15.38 -22.51 -3.00
CA ASN A 66 -14.58 -21.31 -2.90
C ASN A 66 -15.38 -20.09 -2.40
N ILE A 67 -16.71 -20.13 -2.47
CA ILE A 67 -17.59 -19.09 -1.90
C ILE A 67 -18.23 -19.64 -0.64
N VAL A 68 -17.72 -19.22 0.52
CA VAL A 68 -18.05 -19.83 1.82
C VAL A 68 -18.69 -18.80 2.74
N GLU A 69 -19.89 -19.06 3.24
CA GLU A 69 -20.53 -18.20 4.23
C GLU A 69 -19.68 -18.15 5.52
N ALA A 70 -19.30 -16.95 5.90
CA ALA A 70 -18.52 -16.66 7.09
C ALA A 70 -19.45 -16.53 8.31
N ASN A 71 -18.98 -17.03 9.44
CA ASN A 71 -19.61 -16.81 10.73
C ASN A 71 -18.65 -16.08 11.68
N TRP A 72 -19.13 -15.68 12.86
CA TRP A 72 -18.33 -14.90 13.80
C TRP A 72 -17.02 -15.58 14.22
N SER A 73 -17.03 -16.92 14.37
CA SER A 73 -15.86 -17.70 14.78
C SER A 73 -14.89 -17.98 13.62
N SER A 74 -15.34 -17.93 12.37
CA SER A 74 -14.51 -18.14 11.18
C SER A 74 -13.34 -17.16 11.04
N VAL A 75 -13.44 -16.00 11.70
CA VAL A 75 -12.40 -14.96 11.76
C VAL A 75 -11.80 -14.79 13.17
N SER A 76 -11.97 -15.77 14.05
CA SER A 76 -11.30 -15.80 15.34
C SER A 76 -9.82 -16.19 15.17
N CYS A 77 -8.96 -15.58 15.97
CA CYS A 77 -7.51 -15.87 15.98
C CYS A 77 -6.80 -15.71 14.63
N ILE A 78 -7.27 -14.82 13.73
CA ILE A 78 -6.58 -14.53 12.47
C ILE A 78 -5.86 -13.17 12.45
N ILE A 79 -6.17 -12.26 13.38
CA ILE A 79 -5.67 -10.87 13.34
C ILE A 79 -4.14 -10.76 13.42
N HIS A 80 -3.47 -11.75 14.02
CA HIS A 80 -2.02 -11.78 14.16
C HIS A 80 -1.32 -12.57 13.06
N LYS A 81 -2.07 -13.22 12.15
CA LYS A 81 -1.48 -14.06 11.10
C LYS A 81 -1.03 -13.20 9.93
N GLY A 82 0.16 -13.50 9.41
CA GLY A 82 0.63 -12.97 8.13
C GLY A 82 -0.18 -13.45 6.93
N GLY A 83 0.08 -12.85 5.77
CA GLY A 83 -0.61 -13.15 4.51
C GLY A 83 -2.13 -13.01 4.58
N THR A 84 -2.84 -13.89 3.87
CA THR A 84 -4.31 -13.96 3.84
C THR A 84 -4.81 -15.38 4.08
N ILE A 85 -5.74 -15.57 5.03
CA ILE A 85 -6.36 -16.87 5.34
C ILE A 85 -7.34 -17.37 4.27
N ILE A 86 -7.74 -16.49 3.35
CA ILE A 86 -8.64 -16.81 2.24
C ILE A 86 -7.88 -16.97 0.93
N GLY A 87 -6.55 -16.85 0.92
CA GLY A 87 -5.74 -17.05 -0.27
C GLY A 87 -5.87 -15.94 -1.31
N SER A 88 -5.01 -15.99 -2.32
CA SER A 88 -4.98 -15.03 -3.42
C SER A 88 -4.29 -15.69 -4.61
N ALA A 89 -5.05 -15.97 -5.66
CA ALA A 89 -4.52 -16.59 -6.88
C ALA A 89 -4.61 -15.64 -8.07
N ARG A 90 -3.66 -15.78 -9.01
CA ARG A 90 -3.77 -15.13 -10.32
C ARG A 90 -4.89 -15.82 -11.10
N CYS A 91 -5.85 -15.05 -11.60
CA CYS A 91 -6.95 -15.57 -12.40
C CYS A 91 -6.78 -15.15 -13.86
N LYS A 92 -6.52 -16.13 -14.75
CA LYS A 92 -6.51 -15.89 -16.20
C LYS A 92 -7.93 -15.79 -16.74
N ASP A 93 -8.82 -16.65 -16.25
CA ASP A 93 -10.19 -16.78 -16.73
C ASP A 93 -10.99 -15.48 -16.56
N PHE A 94 -10.76 -14.73 -15.48
CA PHE A 94 -11.44 -13.45 -15.24
C PHE A 94 -11.04 -12.35 -16.23
N ARG A 95 -9.96 -12.52 -17.01
CA ARG A 95 -9.63 -11.63 -18.12
C ARG A 95 -10.58 -11.84 -19.30
N GLU A 96 -11.12 -13.04 -19.44
CA GLU A 96 -12.09 -13.38 -20.47
C GLU A 96 -13.52 -13.11 -19.97
N ARG A 97 -14.39 -12.71 -20.89
CA ARG A 97 -15.80 -12.42 -20.57
C ARG A 97 -16.52 -13.66 -20.03
N GLU A 98 -16.19 -14.85 -20.52
CA GLU A 98 -16.76 -16.11 -20.04
C GLU A 98 -16.46 -16.35 -18.55
N GLY A 99 -15.23 -16.07 -18.09
CA GLY A 99 -14.89 -16.20 -16.68
C GLY A 99 -15.65 -15.18 -15.82
N ARG A 100 -15.79 -13.94 -16.29
CA ARG A 100 -16.61 -12.92 -15.60
C ARG A 100 -18.08 -13.30 -15.56
N LEU A 101 -18.61 -13.93 -16.61
CA LEU A 101 -19.99 -14.44 -16.65
C LEU A 101 -20.21 -15.54 -15.59
N LYS A 102 -19.27 -16.49 -15.47
CA LYS A 102 -19.28 -17.53 -14.41
C LYS A 102 -19.23 -16.90 -13.02
N ALA A 103 -18.33 -15.94 -12.80
CA ALA A 103 -18.24 -15.21 -11.54
C ALA A 103 -19.54 -14.48 -11.19
N ALA A 104 -20.16 -13.78 -12.14
CA ALA A 104 -21.42 -13.07 -11.92
C ALA A 104 -22.55 -14.03 -11.53
N LYS A 105 -22.65 -15.18 -12.20
CA LYS A 105 -23.60 -16.24 -11.85
C LYS A 105 -23.40 -16.72 -10.41
N ASN A 106 -22.17 -17.08 -10.04
CA ASN A 106 -21.87 -17.59 -8.70
C ASN A 106 -22.23 -16.58 -7.60
N LEU A 107 -22.00 -15.28 -7.83
CA LEU A 107 -22.38 -14.23 -6.90
C LEU A 107 -23.91 -14.10 -6.78
N VAL A 108 -24.64 -14.12 -7.90
CA VAL A 108 -26.10 -14.06 -7.93
C VAL A 108 -26.75 -15.26 -7.23
N GLU A 109 -26.23 -16.47 -7.45
CA GLU A 109 -26.72 -17.70 -6.80
C GLU A 109 -26.60 -17.64 -5.26
N ASN A 110 -25.56 -16.98 -4.75
CA ASN A 110 -25.35 -16.78 -3.31
C ASN A 110 -26.03 -15.49 -2.77
N GLY A 111 -26.67 -14.72 -3.64
CA GLY A 111 -27.31 -13.44 -3.32
C GLY A 111 -26.33 -12.35 -2.88
N ILE A 112 -25.13 -12.35 -3.45
CA ILE A 112 -24.06 -11.39 -3.17
C ILE A 112 -24.13 -10.23 -4.16
N THR A 113 -24.31 -9.01 -3.65
CA THR A 113 -24.29 -7.76 -4.45
C THR A 113 -23.32 -6.71 -3.92
N ASN A 114 -22.60 -7.01 -2.84
CA ASN A 114 -21.68 -6.09 -2.20
C ASN A 114 -20.32 -6.78 -2.08
N LEU A 115 -19.29 -6.21 -2.69
CA LEU A 115 -17.95 -6.77 -2.69
C LEU A 115 -16.99 -5.85 -1.93
N VAL A 116 -16.25 -6.42 -0.98
CA VAL A 116 -15.06 -5.82 -0.40
C VAL A 116 -13.84 -6.46 -1.05
N VAL A 117 -13.06 -5.64 -1.75
CA VAL A 117 -11.86 -6.10 -2.47
C VAL A 117 -10.63 -5.62 -1.71
N ILE A 118 -9.77 -6.54 -1.29
CA ILE A 118 -8.54 -6.22 -0.58
C ILE A 118 -7.36 -6.57 -1.49
N GLY A 119 -6.62 -5.58 -1.96
CA GLY A 119 -5.52 -5.83 -2.89
C GLY A 119 -4.85 -4.57 -3.42
N GLY A 120 -4.00 -4.74 -4.43
CA GLY A 120 -3.35 -3.63 -5.13
C GLY A 120 -4.24 -2.95 -6.17
N ASP A 121 -3.67 -1.96 -6.85
CA ASP A 121 -4.27 -1.17 -7.93
C ASP A 121 -4.94 -2.03 -9.03
N GLY A 122 -4.26 -3.09 -9.46
CA GLY A 122 -4.76 -3.98 -10.52
C GLY A 122 -6.03 -4.73 -10.11
N SER A 123 -6.11 -5.17 -8.85
CA SER A 123 -7.29 -5.85 -8.31
C SER A 123 -8.47 -4.87 -8.22
N LEU A 124 -8.22 -3.66 -7.73
CA LEU A 124 -9.27 -2.62 -7.62
C LEU A 124 -9.79 -2.18 -8.99
N THR A 125 -8.89 -2.04 -9.98
CA THR A 125 -9.26 -1.74 -11.37
C THR A 125 -10.13 -2.86 -11.97
N GLY A 126 -9.74 -4.13 -11.77
CA GLY A 126 -10.51 -5.28 -12.25
C GLY A 126 -11.90 -5.35 -11.61
N ALA A 127 -12.03 -4.95 -10.35
CA ALA A 127 -13.30 -4.89 -9.64
C ALA A 127 -14.24 -3.84 -10.25
N ASP A 128 -13.74 -2.63 -10.50
CA ASP A 128 -14.53 -1.57 -11.11
C ASP A 128 -15.00 -1.92 -12.54
N LEU A 129 -14.11 -2.49 -13.36
CA LEU A 129 -14.48 -2.97 -14.69
C LEU A 129 -15.59 -4.03 -14.62
N PHE A 130 -15.49 -4.96 -13.66
CA PHE A 130 -16.51 -5.97 -13.44
C PHE A 130 -17.86 -5.36 -13.00
N ARG A 131 -17.83 -4.30 -12.18
CA ARG A 131 -19.02 -3.54 -11.80
C ARG A 131 -19.69 -2.88 -12.99
N GLN A 132 -18.91 -2.25 -13.87
CA GLN A 132 -19.42 -1.58 -15.06
C GLN A 132 -20.03 -2.58 -16.05
N GLU A 133 -19.41 -3.76 -16.21
CA GLU A 133 -19.95 -4.83 -17.06
C GLU A 133 -21.14 -5.57 -16.43
N TRP A 134 -21.40 -5.41 -15.13
CA TRP A 134 -22.39 -6.18 -14.38
C TRP A 134 -23.78 -6.26 -15.04
N PRO A 135 -24.42 -5.15 -15.48
CA PRO A 135 -25.74 -5.24 -16.10
C PRO A 135 -25.72 -6.07 -17.39
N SER A 136 -24.67 -5.92 -18.19
CA SER A 136 -24.50 -6.65 -19.45
C SER A 136 -24.30 -8.16 -19.22
N LEU A 137 -23.55 -8.53 -18.17
CA LEU A 137 -23.35 -9.92 -17.78
C LEU A 137 -24.66 -10.55 -17.31
N LEU A 138 -25.46 -9.83 -16.51
CA LEU A 138 -26.74 -10.35 -16.04
C LEU A 138 -27.76 -10.50 -17.17
N ASP A 139 -27.78 -9.60 -18.14
CA ASP A 139 -28.67 -9.71 -19.31
C ASP A 139 -28.31 -10.93 -20.17
N GLU A 140 -27.02 -11.26 -20.28
CA GLU A 140 -26.53 -12.45 -20.97
C GLU A 140 -26.86 -13.74 -20.19
N LEU A 141 -26.72 -13.73 -18.86
CA LEU A 141 -27.15 -14.83 -18.00
C LEU A 141 -28.67 -15.09 -18.07
N LEU A 142 -29.47 -14.03 -18.17
CA LEU A 142 -30.91 -14.14 -18.34
C LEU A 142 -31.27 -14.75 -19.71
N LYS A 143 -30.64 -14.27 -20.79
CA LYS A 143 -30.84 -14.82 -22.15
C LYS A 143 -30.45 -16.30 -22.26
N THR A 144 -29.42 -16.72 -21.52
CA THR A 144 -28.95 -18.10 -21.48
C THR A 144 -29.69 -18.97 -20.44
N ASN A 145 -30.76 -18.45 -19.82
CA ASN A 145 -31.56 -19.13 -18.78
C ASN A 145 -30.74 -19.63 -17.58
N GLN A 146 -29.63 -18.96 -17.26
CA GLN A 146 -28.79 -19.29 -16.10
C GLN A 146 -29.25 -18.58 -14.82
N ILE A 147 -30.01 -17.49 -14.94
CA ILE A 147 -30.65 -16.78 -13.82
C ILE A 147 -32.11 -16.46 -14.18
N THR A 148 -32.95 -16.25 -13.17
CA THR A 148 -34.34 -15.84 -13.37
C THR A 148 -34.49 -14.33 -13.54
N ALA A 149 -35.60 -13.88 -14.11
CA ALA A 149 -35.93 -12.45 -14.20
C ALA A 149 -36.02 -11.78 -12.81
N GLU A 150 -36.51 -12.52 -11.80
CA GLU A 150 -36.56 -12.05 -10.41
C GLU A 150 -35.15 -11.86 -9.81
N GLN A 151 -34.23 -12.79 -10.08
CA GLN A 151 -32.83 -12.66 -9.65
C GLN A 151 -32.15 -11.47 -10.35
N ARG A 152 -32.39 -11.31 -11.65
CA ARG A 152 -31.87 -10.18 -12.43
C ARG A 152 -32.29 -8.83 -11.85
N GLU A 153 -33.56 -8.70 -11.46
CA GLU A 153 -34.07 -7.46 -10.88
C GLU A 153 -33.58 -7.26 -9.45
N LYS A 154 -33.60 -8.30 -8.62
CA LYS A 154 -33.17 -8.25 -7.23
C LYS A 154 -31.69 -7.91 -7.07
N TYR A 155 -30.84 -8.41 -7.98
CA TYR A 155 -29.39 -8.27 -7.93
C TYR A 155 -28.83 -7.34 -9.01
N LYS A 156 -29.66 -6.40 -9.48
CA LYS A 156 -29.36 -5.49 -10.59
C LYS A 156 -28.10 -4.64 -10.42
N PHE A 157 -27.67 -4.35 -9.19
CA PHE A 157 -26.49 -3.53 -8.91
C PHE A 157 -25.44 -4.30 -8.11
N LEU A 158 -24.19 -4.12 -8.52
CA LEU A 158 -23.02 -4.56 -7.78
C LEU A 158 -22.36 -3.34 -7.13
N GLN A 159 -22.19 -3.39 -5.82
CA GLN A 159 -21.50 -2.36 -5.03
C GLN A 159 -20.11 -2.84 -4.66
N ILE A 160 -19.14 -1.91 -4.69
CA ILE A 160 -17.73 -2.22 -4.45
C ILE A 160 -17.13 -1.22 -3.48
N ALA A 161 -16.46 -1.75 -2.46
CA ALA A 161 -15.56 -1.01 -1.59
C ALA A 161 -14.15 -1.62 -1.68
N GLY A 162 -13.17 -0.81 -2.03
CA GLY A 162 -11.77 -1.19 -2.15
C GLY A 162 -11.00 -0.93 -0.87
N LEU A 163 -10.11 -1.86 -0.51
CA LEU A 163 -9.07 -1.70 0.51
C LEU A 163 -7.72 -1.97 -0.13
N VAL A 164 -6.76 -1.08 0.08
CA VAL A 164 -5.43 -1.23 -0.52
C VAL A 164 -4.54 -2.09 0.37
N GLY A 165 -4.37 -3.35 -0.02
CA GLY A 165 -3.42 -4.28 0.59
C GLY A 165 -2.14 -4.34 -0.24
N SER A 166 -1.10 -3.64 0.19
CA SER A 166 0.20 -3.58 -0.47
C SER A 166 1.29 -3.26 0.56
N ILE A 167 2.50 -3.75 0.31
CA ILE A 167 3.69 -3.31 1.07
C ILE A 167 4.33 -2.09 0.44
N ASP A 168 4.05 -1.83 -0.84
CA ASP A 168 4.82 -0.91 -1.68
C ASP A 168 4.46 0.57 -1.40
N ASN A 169 3.30 0.82 -0.78
CA ASN A 169 2.70 2.14 -0.58
C ASN A 169 2.61 2.98 -1.86
N ASP A 170 2.28 2.33 -2.98
CA ASP A 170 2.32 2.90 -4.31
C ASP A 170 0.97 3.40 -4.84
N PHE A 171 -0.09 3.29 -4.04
CA PHE A 171 -1.45 3.70 -4.39
C PHE A 171 -1.75 5.15 -3.99
N CYS A 172 -2.06 5.99 -4.97
CA CYS A 172 -2.38 7.40 -4.72
C CYS A 172 -3.73 7.57 -3.99
N GLY A 173 -3.80 8.53 -3.07
CA GLY A 173 -5.02 8.85 -2.31
C GLY A 173 -5.12 8.14 -0.96
N THR A 174 -4.07 7.47 -0.49
CA THR A 174 -3.93 7.02 0.91
C THR A 174 -2.53 7.31 1.42
N ASP A 175 -2.41 7.74 2.68
CA ASP A 175 -1.11 7.98 3.32
C ASP A 175 -0.33 6.68 3.54
N MET A 176 -1.06 5.60 3.84
CA MET A 176 -0.51 4.27 4.13
C MET A 176 -1.40 3.17 3.55
N THR A 177 -0.79 2.20 2.90
CA THR A 177 -1.45 0.95 2.49
C THR A 177 -1.28 -0.16 3.53
N ILE A 178 -2.24 -1.07 3.63
CA ILE A 178 -2.22 -2.15 4.61
C ILE A 178 -1.04 -3.08 4.30
N GLY A 179 -0.08 -3.13 5.22
CA GLY A 179 1.13 -3.95 5.15
C GLY A 179 2.42 -3.16 4.96
N THR A 180 2.34 -1.87 4.65
CA THR A 180 3.53 -1.02 4.47
C THR A 180 4.35 -0.93 5.76
N ASP A 181 3.70 -0.68 6.90
CA ASP A 181 4.37 -0.54 8.20
C ASP A 181 5.00 -1.87 8.65
N SER A 182 4.30 -2.97 8.43
CA SER A 182 4.82 -4.32 8.70
C SER A 182 6.05 -4.64 7.85
N ALA A 183 6.03 -4.29 6.56
CA ALA A 183 7.19 -4.46 5.69
C ALA A 183 8.38 -3.60 6.14
N LEU A 184 8.14 -2.34 6.53
CA LEU A 184 9.16 -1.49 7.14
C LEU A 184 9.77 -2.15 8.38
N HIS A 185 8.98 -2.71 9.29
CA HIS A 185 9.50 -3.45 10.44
C HIS A 185 10.41 -4.63 10.03
N ARG A 186 10.09 -5.34 8.94
CA ARG A 186 10.97 -6.43 8.44
C ARG A 186 12.29 -5.88 7.89
N ILE A 187 12.24 -4.75 7.20
CA ILE A 187 13.44 -4.07 6.68
C ILE A 187 14.34 -3.63 7.84
N ILE A 188 13.77 -2.96 8.85
CA ILE A 188 14.52 -2.45 9.99
C ILE A 188 15.09 -3.59 10.83
N GLU A 189 14.32 -4.65 11.11
CA GLU A 189 14.85 -5.82 11.83
C GLU A 189 16.07 -6.43 11.12
N ALA A 190 16.03 -6.51 9.78
CA ALA A 190 17.16 -7.03 9.01
C ALA A 190 18.37 -6.08 9.04
N ILE A 191 18.14 -4.76 8.96
CA ILE A 191 19.20 -3.76 9.08
C ILE A 191 19.84 -3.83 10.47
N ASP A 192 19.05 -3.80 11.54
CA ASP A 192 19.52 -3.87 12.93
C ASP A 192 20.34 -5.13 13.20
N ALA A 193 19.91 -6.27 12.65
CA ALA A 193 20.65 -7.53 12.74
C ALA A 193 22.03 -7.44 12.07
N ILE A 194 22.15 -6.67 10.99
CA ILE A 194 23.41 -6.49 10.24
C ILE A 194 24.32 -5.44 10.86
N VAL A 195 23.77 -4.37 11.44
CA VAL A 195 24.53 -3.23 12.01
C VAL A 195 25.61 -3.72 12.97
N SER A 196 25.31 -4.70 13.82
CA SER A 196 26.26 -5.25 14.81
C SER A 196 27.52 -5.82 14.15
N THR A 197 27.39 -6.70 13.14
CA THR A 197 28.53 -7.28 12.41
C THR A 197 29.23 -6.26 11.53
N ALA A 198 28.47 -5.32 10.98
CA ALA A 198 28.98 -4.31 10.09
C ALA A 198 29.90 -3.30 10.81
N TYR A 199 29.52 -2.90 12.02
CA TYR A 199 30.31 -2.01 12.87
C TYR A 199 31.64 -2.65 13.31
N SER A 200 31.64 -3.95 13.61
CA SER A 200 32.84 -4.70 14.00
C SER A 200 33.89 -4.74 12.89
N HIS A 201 33.47 -4.94 11.65
CA HIS A 201 34.36 -5.10 10.49
C HIS A 201 34.57 -3.83 9.67
N GLN A 202 34.02 -2.70 10.11
CA GLN A 202 34.07 -1.44 9.36
C GLN A 202 33.56 -1.57 7.91
N ARG A 203 32.45 -2.29 7.70
CA ARG A 203 31.95 -2.63 6.36
C ARG A 203 30.96 -1.62 5.79
N THR A 204 30.77 -1.71 4.48
CA THR A 204 29.69 -1.05 3.76
C THR A 204 28.63 -2.09 3.39
N PHE A 205 27.38 -1.84 3.75
CA PHE A 205 26.26 -2.72 3.43
C PHE A 205 25.29 -2.05 2.47
N ILE A 206 24.93 -2.79 1.44
CA ILE A 206 23.94 -2.39 0.45
C ILE A 206 22.71 -3.26 0.66
N MET A 207 21.60 -2.63 1.03
CA MET A 207 20.33 -3.25 1.34
C MET A 207 19.37 -3.08 0.17
N GLU A 208 19.07 -4.16 -0.55
CA GLU A 208 18.06 -4.13 -1.61
C GLU A 208 16.67 -4.41 -1.01
N VAL A 209 15.76 -3.45 -1.20
CA VAL A 209 14.41 -3.45 -0.62
C VAL A 209 13.34 -3.47 -1.70
N MET A 210 12.20 -4.09 -1.38
CA MET A 210 11.05 -4.14 -2.28
C MET A 210 10.38 -2.76 -2.39
N GLY A 211 9.44 -2.64 -3.32
CA GLY A 211 8.63 -1.44 -3.54
C GLY A 211 8.13 -1.29 -4.97
N ARG A 212 8.42 -2.25 -5.84
CA ARG A 212 8.16 -2.28 -7.27
C ARG A 212 8.74 -1.05 -7.97
N HIS A 213 7.89 -0.07 -8.29
CA HIS A 213 8.26 1.20 -8.91
C HIS A 213 8.07 2.37 -7.95
N CYS A 214 7.95 2.07 -6.65
CA CYS A 214 7.84 3.04 -5.57
C CYS A 214 9.04 2.96 -4.61
N GLY A 215 9.62 4.11 -4.32
CA GLY A 215 10.72 4.25 -3.38
C GLY A 215 10.28 4.42 -1.93
N TYR A 216 9.00 4.30 -1.57
CA TYR A 216 8.52 4.64 -0.23
C TYR A 216 9.22 3.81 0.86
N LEU A 217 9.27 2.48 0.68
CA LEU A 217 9.96 1.58 1.62
C LEU A 217 11.45 1.93 1.75
N ALA A 218 12.14 2.17 0.63
CA ALA A 218 13.56 2.55 0.63
C ALA A 218 13.81 3.90 1.31
N LEU A 219 12.96 4.89 1.03
CA LEU A 219 13.06 6.23 1.57
C LEU A 219 12.82 6.26 3.08
N VAL A 220 11.75 5.62 3.54
CA VAL A 220 11.42 5.59 4.97
C VAL A 220 12.42 4.72 5.73
N ALA A 221 12.83 3.57 5.18
CA ALA A 221 13.89 2.77 5.77
C ALA A 221 15.20 3.56 5.89
N ALA A 222 15.54 4.40 4.89
CA ALA A 222 16.75 5.21 4.93
C ALA A 222 16.69 6.28 6.02
N LEU A 223 15.52 6.89 6.22
CA LEU A 223 15.29 7.83 7.32
C LEU A 223 15.41 7.17 8.69
N THR A 224 14.82 5.98 8.87
CA THR A 224 14.75 5.33 10.19
C THR A 224 16.02 4.56 10.56
N SER A 225 16.86 4.20 9.58
CA SER A 225 18.14 3.52 9.80
C SER A 225 19.37 4.42 9.64
N GLU A 226 19.16 5.73 9.46
CA GLU A 226 20.24 6.71 9.23
C GLU A 226 21.16 6.32 8.05
N ALA A 227 20.57 5.81 6.97
CA ALA A 227 21.35 5.34 5.83
C ALA A 227 22.11 6.50 5.15
N ASP A 228 23.39 6.28 4.85
CA ASP A 228 24.28 7.25 4.23
C ASP A 228 23.82 7.67 2.82
N TYR A 229 23.15 6.74 2.12
CA TYR A 229 22.62 6.97 0.77
C TYR A 229 21.42 6.08 0.46
N ALA A 230 20.46 6.58 -0.32
CA ALA A 230 19.28 5.85 -0.75
C ALA A 230 19.04 6.09 -2.24
N PHE A 231 18.78 5.01 -2.98
CA PHE A 231 18.39 5.05 -4.38
C PHE A 231 16.88 4.79 -4.48
N VAL A 232 16.14 5.82 -4.90
CA VAL A 232 14.68 5.78 -5.03
C VAL A 232 14.25 6.19 -6.45
N PRO A 233 13.30 5.48 -7.09
CA PRO A 233 12.86 5.77 -8.45
C PRO A 233 12.31 7.19 -8.65
N GLU A 234 11.64 7.76 -7.66
CA GLU A 234 10.99 9.08 -7.77
C GLU A 234 11.99 10.24 -7.70
N SER A 235 13.21 10.00 -7.22
CA SER A 235 14.30 10.98 -7.19
C SER A 235 15.56 10.33 -7.76
N PRO A 236 15.57 10.04 -9.08
CA PRO A 236 16.58 9.21 -9.70
C PRO A 236 17.97 9.83 -9.61
N ALA A 237 18.97 8.96 -9.58
CA ALA A 237 20.34 9.37 -9.35
C ALA A 237 20.86 10.21 -10.54
N PRO A 238 21.56 11.33 -10.29
CA PRO A 238 22.12 12.16 -11.36
C PRO A 238 23.28 11.46 -12.07
N ASP A 239 23.68 11.93 -13.26
CA ASP A 239 24.74 11.29 -14.08
C ASP A 239 26.07 11.08 -13.34
N ASN A 240 26.36 11.92 -12.34
CA ASN A 240 27.56 11.84 -11.51
C ASN A 240 27.32 11.16 -10.14
N TRP A 241 26.30 10.31 -10.02
CA TRP A 241 25.93 9.67 -8.76
C TRP A 241 27.06 8.83 -8.18
N GLN A 242 27.88 8.15 -9.01
CA GLN A 242 29.00 7.33 -8.56
C GLN A 242 30.00 8.17 -7.77
N LYS A 243 30.36 9.33 -8.33
CA LYS A 243 31.28 10.29 -7.68
C LYS A 243 30.66 10.88 -6.41
N LYS A 244 29.38 11.23 -6.45
CA LYS A 244 28.65 11.78 -5.29
C LYS A 244 28.56 10.77 -4.15
N LEU A 245 28.24 9.52 -4.46
CA LEU A 245 28.22 8.41 -3.52
C LEU A 245 29.59 8.24 -2.89
N CYS A 246 30.64 8.10 -3.70
CA CYS A 246 31.99 7.86 -3.18
C CYS A 246 32.46 9.00 -2.25
N LEU A 247 32.27 10.25 -2.67
CA LEU A 247 32.59 11.42 -1.87
C LEU A 247 31.84 11.43 -0.53
N LYS A 248 30.53 11.13 -0.56
CA LYS A 248 29.69 11.10 0.63
C LYS A 248 30.18 10.05 1.62
N LEU A 249 30.40 8.82 1.16
CA LEU A 249 30.88 7.72 2.01
C LEU A 249 32.27 8.00 2.61
N GLU A 250 33.18 8.59 1.82
CA GLU A 250 34.50 8.97 2.30
C GLU A 250 34.41 10.05 3.40
N GLN A 251 33.55 11.06 3.21
CA GLN A 251 33.36 12.11 4.21
C GLN A 251 32.75 11.56 5.51
N GLU A 252 31.80 10.63 5.44
CA GLU A 252 31.24 9.97 6.63
C GLU A 252 32.32 9.19 7.39
N ARG A 253 33.17 8.43 6.67
CA ARG A 253 34.31 7.72 7.24
C ARG A 253 35.29 8.67 7.94
N GLN A 254 35.61 9.80 7.31
CA GLN A 254 36.47 10.83 7.88
C GLN A 254 35.85 11.49 9.12
N ALA A 255 34.53 11.57 9.21
CA ALA A 255 33.80 12.05 10.38
C ALA A 255 33.75 11.02 11.53
N GLY A 256 34.30 9.82 11.34
CA GLY A 256 34.38 8.77 12.37
C GLY A 256 33.31 7.68 12.25
N GLN A 257 32.44 7.74 11.23
CA GLN A 257 31.46 6.71 10.94
C GLN A 257 32.18 5.38 10.62
N ARG A 258 31.86 4.33 11.37
CA ARG A 258 32.47 3.00 11.17
C ARG A 258 31.69 2.12 10.20
N LEU A 259 30.45 2.46 9.94
CA LEU A 259 29.50 1.68 9.15
C LEU A 259 28.92 2.57 8.06
N ASN A 260 28.86 2.09 6.83
CA ASN A 260 28.04 2.72 5.81
C ASN A 260 26.87 1.81 5.41
N ILE A 261 25.66 2.35 5.40
CA ILE A 261 24.44 1.69 4.94
C ILE A 261 23.93 2.43 3.70
N ILE A 262 23.73 1.66 2.63
CA ILE A 262 23.17 2.16 1.38
C ILE A 262 21.88 1.38 1.11
N ILE A 263 20.77 2.07 0.92
CA ILE A 263 19.49 1.43 0.59
C ILE A 263 19.22 1.57 -0.90
N VAL A 264 18.87 0.47 -1.56
CA VAL A 264 18.55 0.43 -2.99
C VAL A 264 17.14 -0.11 -3.15
N SER A 265 16.22 0.72 -3.64
CA SER A 265 14.91 0.24 -4.08
C SER A 265 15.08 -0.71 -5.27
N GLU A 266 14.31 -1.80 -5.32
CA GLU A 266 14.30 -2.71 -6.49
C GLU A 266 13.94 -2.00 -7.81
N GLY A 267 13.23 -0.86 -7.72
CA GLY A 267 12.89 0.01 -8.85
C GLY A 267 13.85 1.17 -9.09
N ALA A 268 15.04 1.18 -8.46
CA ALA A 268 15.97 2.28 -8.60
C ALA A 268 16.48 2.45 -10.05
N ILE A 269 16.47 3.70 -10.51
CA ILE A 269 16.93 4.10 -11.85
C ILE A 269 17.77 5.38 -11.78
N ASP A 270 18.57 5.63 -12.82
CA ASP A 270 19.21 6.91 -13.06
C ASP A 270 18.30 7.86 -13.88
N ARG A 271 18.79 9.08 -14.17
CA ARG A 271 18.03 10.06 -14.97
C ARG A 271 17.87 9.69 -16.45
N ASN A 272 18.68 8.76 -16.95
CA ASN A 272 18.55 8.23 -18.30
C ASN A 272 17.43 7.18 -18.38
N GLY A 273 17.09 6.57 -17.25
CA GLY A 273 16.13 5.48 -17.12
C GLY A 273 16.80 4.12 -16.95
N ASP A 274 18.13 4.10 -16.81
CA ASP A 274 18.91 2.88 -16.67
C ASP A 274 18.79 2.34 -15.23
N PRO A 275 18.55 1.03 -15.04
CA PRO A 275 18.45 0.44 -13.71
C PRO A 275 19.73 0.57 -12.89
N ILE A 276 19.60 0.98 -11.63
CA ILE A 276 20.68 1.01 -10.64
C ILE A 276 20.53 -0.19 -9.71
N THR A 277 21.28 -1.26 -9.97
CA THR A 277 21.23 -2.49 -9.18
C THR A 277 22.15 -2.43 -7.95
N ALA A 278 21.86 -3.22 -6.92
CA ALA A 278 22.71 -3.32 -5.73
C ALA A 278 24.15 -3.76 -6.07
N GLU A 279 24.33 -4.67 -7.04
CA GLU A 279 25.66 -5.09 -7.50
C GLU A 279 26.40 -3.98 -8.27
N LEU A 280 25.69 -3.12 -9.02
CA LEU A 280 26.30 -1.94 -9.65
C LEU A 280 26.84 -0.97 -8.60
N VAL A 281 26.03 -0.68 -7.56
CA VAL A 281 26.44 0.17 -6.44
C VAL A 281 27.66 -0.42 -5.72
N LYS A 282 27.65 -1.73 -5.46
CA LYS A 282 28.78 -2.45 -4.85
C LYS A 282 30.05 -2.31 -5.68
N LYS A 283 29.95 -2.54 -6.99
CA LYS A 283 31.10 -2.39 -7.91
C LYS A 283 31.69 -0.99 -7.83
N VAL A 284 30.85 0.05 -7.85
CA VAL A 284 31.30 1.44 -7.70
C VAL A 284 32.05 1.66 -6.38
N VAL A 285 31.52 1.19 -5.26
CA VAL A 285 32.17 1.34 -3.95
C VAL A 285 33.50 0.58 -3.87
N VAL A 286 33.55 -0.65 -4.37
CA VAL A 286 34.77 -1.48 -4.33
C VAL A 286 35.86 -0.93 -5.25
N ASP A 287 35.51 -0.56 -6.48
CA ASP A 287 36.46 -0.10 -7.49
C ASP A 287 37.07 1.27 -7.13
N ASN A 288 36.28 2.16 -6.50
CA ASN A 288 36.69 3.55 -6.26
C ASN A 288 37.15 3.82 -4.81
N LEU A 289 36.62 3.10 -3.82
CA LEU A 289 36.93 3.31 -2.40
C LEU A 289 37.64 2.13 -1.73
N HIS A 290 37.71 0.97 -2.40
CA HIS A 290 38.31 -0.25 -1.86
C HIS A 290 37.75 -0.68 -0.49
N GLN A 291 36.48 -0.36 -0.22
CA GLN A 291 35.80 -0.73 1.03
C GLN A 291 35.25 -2.16 0.96
N ASP A 292 35.35 -2.90 2.06
CA ASP A 292 34.75 -4.23 2.18
C ASP A 292 33.22 -4.13 2.15
N THR A 293 32.62 -4.44 0.99
CA THR A 293 31.21 -4.17 0.70
C THR A 293 30.41 -5.46 0.57
N ARG A 294 29.21 -5.51 1.17
CA ARG A 294 28.29 -6.66 1.09
C ARG A 294 26.92 -6.20 0.61
N VAL A 295 26.29 -7.04 -0.21
CA VAL A 295 24.92 -6.84 -0.69
C VAL A 295 24.02 -7.83 0.03
N THR A 296 22.91 -7.33 0.55
CA THR A 296 21.84 -8.12 1.16
C THR A 296 20.55 -7.82 0.42
N VAL A 297 20.05 -8.81 -0.31
CA VAL A 297 18.72 -8.74 -0.94
C VAL A 297 17.72 -9.35 0.02
N LEU A 298 16.86 -8.51 0.61
CA LEU A 298 15.88 -8.98 1.59
C LEU A 298 14.82 -9.87 0.95
N GLY A 299 14.35 -9.51 -0.24
CA GLY A 299 13.32 -10.24 -0.96
C GLY A 299 12.03 -10.40 -0.14
N HIS A 300 11.41 -11.59 -0.23
CA HIS A 300 10.06 -11.85 0.28
C HIS A 300 9.93 -11.87 1.81
N VAL A 301 11.02 -11.80 2.58
CA VAL A 301 10.93 -11.61 4.04
C VAL A 301 10.16 -10.33 4.40
N GLN A 302 10.13 -9.35 3.48
CA GLN A 302 9.39 -8.10 3.59
C GLN A 302 7.86 -8.28 3.48
N ARG A 303 7.38 -9.35 2.82
CA ARG A 303 5.94 -9.70 2.72
C ARG A 303 5.49 -10.66 3.81
N GLY A 304 6.43 -11.45 4.36
CA GLY A 304 6.16 -12.45 5.38
C GLY A 304 6.08 -11.90 6.81
N GLY A 305 5.81 -12.78 7.77
CA GLY A 305 5.75 -12.44 9.19
C GLY A 305 4.39 -11.91 9.65
N ASN A 306 4.30 -11.59 10.95
CA ASN A 306 3.07 -11.13 11.56
C ASN A 306 2.88 -9.62 11.33
N PRO A 307 1.63 -9.14 11.19
CA PRO A 307 1.38 -7.71 11.03
C PRO A 307 1.75 -6.94 12.29
N SER A 308 2.25 -5.71 12.07
CA SER A 308 2.49 -4.72 13.11
C SER A 308 1.20 -4.30 13.82
N ALA A 309 1.32 -3.60 14.95
CA ALA A 309 0.16 -3.04 15.63
C ALA A 309 -0.59 -2.04 14.72
N PHE A 310 0.15 -1.24 13.95
CA PHE A 310 -0.41 -0.26 13.03
C PHE A 310 -1.26 -0.95 11.95
N ASP A 311 -0.73 -1.95 11.23
CA ASP A 311 -1.47 -2.61 10.15
C ASP A 311 -2.67 -3.41 10.65
N ARG A 312 -2.61 -3.95 11.88
CA ARG A 312 -3.79 -4.57 12.52
C ARG A 312 -4.90 -3.56 12.76
N ILE A 313 -4.57 -2.38 13.28
CA ILE A 313 -5.53 -1.31 13.55
C ILE A 313 -6.06 -0.74 12.24
N LEU A 314 -5.17 -0.45 11.28
CA LEU A 314 -5.49 0.09 9.97
C LEU A 314 -6.46 -0.82 9.22
N GLY A 315 -6.10 -2.10 9.05
CA GLY A 315 -6.98 -3.07 8.41
C GLY A 315 -8.31 -3.23 9.15
N SER A 316 -8.31 -3.19 10.48
CA SER A 316 -9.55 -3.28 11.26
C SER A 316 -10.46 -2.07 11.03
N ARG A 317 -9.94 -0.85 11.07
CA ARG A 317 -10.71 0.38 10.84
C ARG A 317 -11.22 0.44 9.41
N MET A 318 -10.36 0.20 8.44
CA MET A 318 -10.71 0.24 7.02
C MET A 318 -11.75 -0.83 6.66
N GLY A 319 -11.61 -2.05 7.18
CA GLY A 319 -12.58 -3.12 6.92
C GLY A 319 -13.95 -2.86 7.52
N ALA A 320 -14.02 -2.21 8.68
CA ALA A 320 -15.30 -1.79 9.26
C ALA A 320 -15.94 -0.69 8.39
N GLU A 321 -15.16 0.31 8.00
CA GLU A 321 -15.63 1.43 7.19
C GLU A 321 -16.05 1.00 5.78
N ALA A 322 -15.39 -0.02 5.19
CA ALA A 322 -15.81 -0.60 3.90
C ALA A 322 -17.21 -1.19 3.96
N VAL A 323 -17.56 -1.87 5.06
CA VAL A 323 -18.92 -2.40 5.26
C VAL A 323 -19.91 -1.25 5.38
N MET A 324 -19.57 -0.22 6.15
CA MET A 324 -20.40 0.97 6.31
C MET A 324 -20.66 1.66 4.97
N ALA A 325 -19.62 1.86 4.17
CA ALA A 325 -19.71 2.43 2.83
C ALA A 325 -20.66 1.63 1.93
N LEU A 326 -20.54 0.29 1.93
CA LEU A 326 -21.43 -0.56 1.13
C LEU A 326 -22.88 -0.52 1.62
N MET A 327 -23.11 -0.38 2.92
CA MET A 327 -24.46 -0.36 3.48
C MET A 327 -25.17 0.98 3.29
N GLU A 328 -24.41 2.07 3.23
CA GLU A 328 -24.89 3.42 2.89
C GLU A 328 -25.00 3.66 1.39
N ALA A 329 -24.35 2.84 0.55
CA ALA A 329 -24.36 2.98 -0.89
C ALA A 329 -25.73 2.72 -1.53
N ASP A 330 -26.03 3.51 -2.56
CA ASP A 330 -27.19 3.40 -3.44
C ASP A 330 -26.77 3.22 -4.91
N GLU A 331 -27.74 3.21 -5.82
CA GLU A 331 -27.54 2.99 -7.26
C GLU A 331 -26.67 4.06 -7.93
N THR A 332 -26.60 5.25 -7.33
CA THR A 332 -25.82 6.40 -7.84
C THR A 332 -24.44 6.51 -7.21
N THR A 333 -24.20 5.75 -6.14
CA THR A 333 -22.94 5.79 -5.40
C THR A 333 -21.81 5.23 -6.26
N GLU A 334 -20.75 6.01 -6.41
CA GLU A 334 -19.55 5.57 -7.09
C GLU A 334 -18.71 4.62 -6.20
N PRO A 335 -17.95 3.69 -6.80
CA PRO A 335 -17.05 2.82 -6.05
C PRO A 335 -16.00 3.65 -5.31
N CYS A 336 -15.82 3.33 -4.04
CA CYS A 336 -14.85 4.02 -3.20
C CYS A 336 -13.72 3.07 -2.78
N VAL A 337 -12.59 3.68 -2.45
CA VAL A 337 -11.51 3.05 -1.70
C VAL A 337 -11.52 3.66 -0.30
N ILE A 338 -11.37 2.81 0.72
CA ILE A 338 -11.17 3.28 2.08
C ILE A 338 -9.69 3.54 2.26
N SER A 339 -9.36 4.82 2.48
CA SER A 339 -8.01 5.35 2.58
C SER A 339 -7.72 5.90 3.97
N LEU A 340 -6.44 6.18 4.23
CA LEU A 340 -5.98 6.91 5.41
C LEU A 340 -5.59 8.33 4.98
N ASP A 341 -6.13 9.35 5.66
CA ASP A 341 -5.69 10.74 5.56
C ASP A 341 -5.56 11.31 6.97
N GLY A 342 -4.37 11.74 7.36
CA GLY A 342 -4.15 12.39 8.67
C GLY A 342 -4.55 11.51 9.87
N ASN A 343 -4.33 10.20 9.76
CA ASN A 343 -4.72 9.17 10.74
C ASN A 343 -6.24 8.95 10.90
N GLN A 344 -7.05 9.46 9.97
CA GLN A 344 -8.49 9.22 9.87
C GLN A 344 -8.81 8.36 8.64
N ALA A 345 -9.81 7.47 8.77
CA ALA A 345 -10.29 6.71 7.64
C ALA A 345 -11.21 7.60 6.79
N VAL A 346 -10.93 7.68 5.49
CA VAL A 346 -11.70 8.48 4.52
C VAL A 346 -12.12 7.61 3.35
N ARG A 347 -13.22 7.99 2.69
CA ARG A 347 -13.69 7.35 1.46
C ARG A 347 -13.29 8.21 0.28
N VAL A 348 -12.56 7.65 -0.66
CA VAL A 348 -12.10 8.36 -1.87
C VAL A 348 -12.58 7.64 -3.12
N PRO A 349 -12.88 8.36 -4.22
CA PRO A 349 -13.34 7.73 -5.46
C PRO A 349 -12.28 6.78 -6.04
N LEU A 350 -12.64 5.51 -6.25
CA LEU A 350 -11.70 4.46 -6.65
C LEU A 350 -10.99 4.82 -7.96
N MET A 351 -11.76 5.26 -8.96
CA MET A 351 -11.23 5.55 -10.28
C MET A 351 -10.38 6.81 -10.34
N GLU A 352 -10.58 7.76 -9.42
CA GLU A 352 -9.68 8.90 -9.29
C GLU A 352 -8.31 8.45 -8.78
N CYS A 353 -8.27 7.65 -7.71
CA CYS A 353 -7.04 7.09 -7.17
C CYS A 353 -6.26 6.24 -8.18
N VAL A 354 -6.95 5.39 -8.94
CA VAL A 354 -6.33 4.57 -10.01
C VAL A 354 -5.75 5.45 -11.12
N LYS A 355 -6.46 6.51 -11.54
CA LYS A 355 -5.96 7.46 -12.55
C LYS A 355 -4.72 8.19 -12.05
N GLN A 356 -4.73 8.67 -10.81
CA GLN A 356 -3.56 9.33 -10.20
C GLN A 356 -2.37 8.38 -10.10
N THR A 357 -2.59 7.12 -9.70
CA THR A 357 -1.53 6.10 -9.62
C THR A 357 -0.89 5.84 -10.99
N LYS A 358 -1.70 5.75 -12.06
CA LYS A 358 -1.18 5.64 -13.43
C LYS A 358 -0.45 6.92 -13.88
N ALA A 359 -0.91 8.09 -13.45
CA ALA A 359 -0.26 9.35 -13.75
C ALA A 359 1.16 9.45 -13.14
N VAL A 360 1.41 8.80 -11.99
CA VAL A 360 2.78 8.68 -11.44
C VAL A 360 3.69 7.92 -12.40
N ALA A 361 3.25 6.76 -12.87
CA ALA A 361 4.03 5.94 -13.81
C ALA A 361 4.31 6.69 -15.11
N GLN A 362 3.31 7.42 -15.62
CA GLN A 362 3.48 8.28 -16.80
C GLN A 362 4.47 9.42 -16.54
N ALA A 363 4.33 10.14 -15.43
CA ALA A 363 5.24 11.22 -15.07
C ALA A 363 6.70 10.72 -14.92
N MET A 364 6.90 9.52 -14.37
CA MET A 364 8.22 8.90 -14.32
C MET A 364 8.76 8.53 -15.71
N ALA A 365 7.92 7.99 -16.59
CA ALA A 365 8.31 7.67 -17.96
C ALA A 365 8.68 8.92 -18.77
N ASP A 366 7.96 10.02 -18.56
CA ASP A 366 8.20 11.33 -19.20
C ASP A 366 9.33 12.12 -18.52
N LYS A 367 9.99 11.54 -17.50
CA LYS A 367 11.07 12.15 -16.71
C LYS A 367 10.64 13.43 -15.96
N GLU A 368 9.35 13.57 -15.68
CA GLU A 368 8.74 14.63 -14.87
C GLU A 368 8.83 14.30 -13.36
N TRP A 369 10.06 14.22 -12.83
CA TRP A 369 10.32 13.70 -11.47
C TRP A 369 9.62 14.48 -10.35
N GLU A 370 9.59 15.81 -10.43
CA GLU A 370 8.93 16.65 -9.42
C GLU A 370 7.43 16.40 -9.38
N LYS A 371 6.81 16.20 -10.55
CA LYS A 371 5.40 15.85 -10.67
C LYS A 371 5.14 14.44 -10.13
N ALA A 372 6.01 13.48 -10.42
CA ALA A 372 5.90 12.12 -9.86
C ALA A 372 5.91 12.15 -8.32
N VAL A 373 6.84 12.91 -7.71
CA VAL A 373 6.89 13.12 -6.25
C VAL A 373 5.63 13.79 -5.73
N ALA A 374 5.11 14.81 -6.42
CA ALA A 374 3.87 15.49 -6.03
C ALA A 374 2.66 14.57 -6.07
N LEU A 375 2.56 13.72 -7.09
CA LEU A 375 1.48 12.74 -7.26
C LEU A 375 1.51 11.61 -6.21
N ARG A 376 2.69 11.25 -5.68
CA ARG A 376 2.80 10.32 -4.52
C ARG A 376 2.17 10.88 -3.25
N GLY A 377 1.97 12.20 -3.17
CA GLY A 377 1.29 12.86 -2.07
C GLY A 377 2.25 13.51 -1.06
N LYS A 378 1.65 14.26 -0.13
CA LYS A 378 2.36 15.11 0.83
C LYS A 378 3.28 14.32 1.76
N SER A 379 2.86 13.13 2.18
CA SER A 379 3.63 12.24 3.06
C SER A 379 4.96 11.84 2.40
N PHE A 380 4.92 11.36 1.15
CA PHE A 380 6.12 10.98 0.40
C PHE A 380 7.04 12.17 0.17
N MET A 381 6.50 13.29 -0.32
CA MET A 381 7.27 14.51 -0.58
C MET A 381 8.00 14.99 0.68
N ARG A 382 7.31 15.05 1.81
CA ARG A 382 7.88 15.44 3.10
C ARG A 382 8.99 14.50 3.55
N ASN A 383 8.79 13.19 3.42
CA ASN A 383 9.84 12.21 3.74
C ASN A 383 11.07 12.42 2.85
N LEU A 384 10.88 12.67 1.56
CA LEU A 384 11.99 12.86 0.62
C LEU A 384 12.79 14.14 0.93
N GLU A 385 12.10 15.23 1.23
CA GLU A 385 12.73 16.49 1.64
C GLU A 385 13.47 16.34 2.97
N THR A 386 12.84 15.69 3.96
CA THR A 386 13.44 15.40 5.26
C THR A 386 14.71 14.57 5.08
N TYR A 387 14.66 13.53 4.24
CA TYR A 387 15.80 12.69 3.94
C TYR A 387 16.95 13.49 3.30
N LYS A 388 16.66 14.29 2.27
CA LYS A 388 17.64 15.15 1.59
C LYS A 388 18.26 16.21 2.52
N MET A 389 17.55 16.58 3.59
CA MET A 389 18.03 17.54 4.59
C MET A 389 18.90 16.86 5.64
N LEU A 390 18.41 15.77 6.26
CA LEU A 390 19.09 15.08 7.36
C LEU A 390 20.35 14.33 6.90
N THR A 391 20.41 13.89 5.65
CA THR A 391 21.62 13.25 5.10
C THR A 391 22.75 14.22 4.78
N ARG A 392 22.63 15.52 5.07
CA ARG A 392 23.74 16.46 4.85
C ARG A 392 24.74 16.39 6.00
N LEU A 393 26.00 16.12 5.68
CA LEU A 393 27.13 16.12 6.64
C LEU A 393 27.35 17.46 7.33
N LYS A 394 27.02 18.54 6.63
CA LYS A 394 27.09 19.89 7.16
C LYS A 394 25.76 20.58 6.93
N PRO A 395 25.30 21.38 7.91
CA PRO A 395 24.13 22.22 7.72
C PRO A 395 24.33 23.18 6.53
N PRO A 396 23.24 23.61 5.87
CA PRO A 396 23.31 24.47 4.68
C PRO A 396 24.16 25.73 4.92
N LYS A 397 24.91 26.22 3.92
CA LYS A 397 25.77 27.40 4.11
C LYS A 397 24.97 28.67 4.44
N ASP A 398 23.77 28.77 3.87
CA ASP A 398 22.78 29.78 4.18
C ASP A 398 22.30 29.72 5.63
N ALA A 399 22.45 28.55 6.29
CA ALA A 399 22.15 28.29 7.70
C ALA A 399 23.11 28.97 8.70
N PHE A 400 24.12 29.70 8.21
CA PHE A 400 25.04 30.46 9.07
C PHE A 400 25.25 31.87 8.52
N ASP A 401 25.49 32.83 9.42
CA ASP A 401 26.04 34.13 9.04
C ASP A 401 27.51 33.98 8.59
N GLU A 402 28.09 35.06 8.07
CA GLU A 402 29.51 35.09 7.63
C GLU A 402 30.50 34.79 8.77
N GLN A 403 30.03 34.78 10.01
CA GLN A 403 30.80 34.51 11.23
C GLN A 403 30.58 33.09 11.76
N GLY A 404 29.84 32.24 11.03
CA GLY A 404 29.59 30.84 11.39
C GLY A 404 28.57 30.64 12.52
N ARG A 405 27.79 31.67 12.88
CA ARG A 405 26.69 31.56 13.84
C ARG A 405 25.39 31.23 13.11
N GLY A 406 24.57 30.34 13.69
CA GLY A 406 23.25 30.05 13.14
C GLY A 406 22.40 31.33 13.09
N LYS A 407 21.87 31.70 11.92
CA LYS A 407 20.93 32.85 11.83
C LYS A 407 19.65 32.51 12.60
N VAL A 408 19.16 33.47 13.38
CA VAL A 408 18.01 33.31 14.31
C VAL A 408 16.68 33.05 13.57
N ARG A 409 16.62 33.32 12.26
CA ARG A 409 15.48 32.99 11.39
C ARG A 409 15.95 32.15 10.21
N PHE A 410 15.92 30.83 10.39
CA PHE A 410 15.78 29.94 9.26
C PHE A 410 14.31 29.70 9.02
N TYR A 411 13.83 29.99 7.81
CA TYR A 411 12.55 29.49 7.35
C TYR A 411 12.69 27.97 7.23
N VAL A 412 12.52 27.27 8.35
CA VAL A 412 12.23 25.86 8.32
C VAL A 412 10.79 25.78 7.83
N HIS A 413 10.58 25.60 6.53
CA HIS A 413 9.24 25.43 5.97
C HIS A 413 8.53 24.15 6.46
N PHE A 414 9.17 23.39 7.37
CA PHE A 414 8.66 22.18 7.98
C PHE A 414 9.00 22.09 9.47
N PHE A 415 8.04 22.39 10.33
CA PHE A 415 7.74 21.61 11.53
C PHE A 415 6.44 22.17 12.13
N ILE A 416 5.56 21.26 12.53
CA ILE A 416 4.32 21.49 13.30
C ILE A 416 3.11 21.86 12.43
N TYR A 417 2.03 21.15 12.71
CA TYR A 417 0.64 21.46 12.40
C TYR A 417 0.37 22.96 12.20
N ASN A 418 -0.62 23.28 11.35
CA ASN A 418 -1.44 24.48 11.52
C ASN A 418 -2.06 24.46 12.93
N LEU A 419 -1.28 24.79 13.96
CA LEU A 419 -1.79 25.23 15.24
C LEU A 419 -2.19 26.69 15.04
N ASN A 420 -3.34 26.88 14.39
CA ASN A 420 -4.19 28.02 14.70
C ASN A 420 -4.69 27.81 16.14
N TYR A 421 -3.82 28.08 17.12
CA TYR A 421 -4.31 28.52 18.42
C TYR A 421 -4.91 29.91 18.16
N VAL A 422 -6.22 29.92 17.97
CA VAL A 422 -7.03 31.11 18.23
C VAL A 422 -6.77 31.45 19.71
N ALA A 423 -6.12 32.59 19.93
CA ALA A 423 -6.06 33.24 21.23
C ALA A 423 -7.39 33.95 21.51
#